data_AF-A0A1Q6ZRM3-F1
#
_entry.id   AF-A0A1Q6ZRM3-F1
#
_cell.length_a   1.000
_cell.length_b   1.000
_cell.length_c   1.000
_cell.angle_alpha   90.00
_cell.angle_beta   90.00
_cell.angle_gamma   90.00
#
_symmetry.space_group_name_H-M   'P 1'
#
loop_
_entity.id
_entity.type
_entity.pdbx_description
1 polymer ?
#
loop_
_entity_poly.entity_id
_entity_poly.type
_entity_poly.pdbx_seq_one_letter_code
_entity_poly.pdbx_strand_id
1 'polypeptide(L)'
;MTRTRVAGIAGGIGLLALALWGGEYSTADWITIRRQLADERARVAALRVELDSLAKLAHDLETNPSMQERVAREQFGMIRDGEVLYRVVPR
;
A
#
# COMPACT_ATOMS: atom_id res chain seq x y z
N MET A 1 -14.77 20.89 -57.47
CA MET A 1 -15.24 20.14 -56.27
C MET A 1 -16.55 20.77 -55.81
N THR A 2 -17.66 20.04 -55.87
CA THR A 2 -18.98 20.53 -55.49
C THR A 2 -19.02 20.83 -53.99
N ARG A 3 -19.53 22.01 -53.61
CA ARG A 3 -19.63 22.50 -52.21
C ARG A 3 -20.23 21.47 -51.24
N THR A 4 -21.09 20.59 -51.74
CA THR A 4 -21.71 19.47 -51.00
C THR A 4 -20.72 18.40 -50.55
N ARG A 5 -19.70 18.07 -51.36
CA ARG A 5 -18.64 17.13 -50.95
C ARG A 5 -17.76 17.69 -49.84
N VAL A 6 -17.45 18.98 -49.93
CA VAL A 6 -16.63 19.66 -48.90
C VAL A 6 -17.40 19.76 -47.58
N ALA A 7 -18.69 20.09 -47.64
CA ALA A 7 -19.56 20.10 -46.46
C ALA A 7 -19.71 18.71 -45.82
N GLY A 8 -19.82 17.65 -46.62
CA GLY A 8 -19.87 16.28 -46.14
C GLY A 8 -18.58 15.84 -45.43
N ILE A 9 -17.41 16.17 -46.00
CA ILE A 9 -16.11 15.87 -45.40
C ILE A 9 -15.92 16.66 -44.10
N ALA A 10 -16.24 17.96 -44.10
CA ALA A 10 -16.12 18.80 -42.91
C ALA A 10 -17.05 18.34 -41.78
N GLY A 11 -18.29 17.94 -42.11
CA GLY A 11 -19.22 17.36 -41.14
C GLY A 11 -18.74 16.02 -40.56
N GLY A 12 -18.20 15.15 -41.40
CA GLY A 12 -17.63 13.86 -40.97
C GLY A 12 -16.42 14.03 -40.05
N ILE A 13 -15.51 14.96 -40.36
CA ILE A 13 -14.36 15.29 -39.52
C ILE A 13 -14.82 15.90 -38.18
N GLY A 14 -15.83 16.77 -38.20
CA GLY A 14 -16.40 17.35 -36.97
C GLY A 14 -17.01 16.31 -36.04
N LEU A 15 -17.73 15.32 -36.59
CA LEU A 15 -18.29 14.22 -35.80
C LEU A 15 -17.21 13.29 -35.24
N LEU A 16 -16.16 12.99 -36.00
CA LEU A 16 -15.00 12.23 -35.53
C LEU A 16 -14.27 12.97 -34.40
N ALA A 17 -14.06 14.28 -34.55
CA ALA A 17 -13.44 15.10 -33.52
C ALA A 17 -14.29 15.12 -32.24
N LEU A 18 -15.62 15.27 -32.35
CA LEU A 18 -16.53 15.20 -31.19
C LEU A 18 -16.58 13.82 -30.54
N ALA A 19 -16.45 12.74 -31.29
CA ALA A 19 -16.39 11.39 -30.74
C ALA A 19 -15.06 11.13 -30.00
N LEU A 20 -13.96 11.70 -30.48
CA LEU A 20 -12.66 11.62 -29.82
C LEU A 20 -12.62 12.51 -28.56
N TRP A 21 -13.12 13.75 -28.65
CA TRP A 21 -13.14 14.71 -27.53
C TRP A 21 -14.21 14.37 -26.48
N GLY A 22 -15.35 13.82 -26.90
CA GLY A 22 -16.43 13.34 -26.03
C GLY A 22 -16.21 11.92 -25.50
N GLY A 23 -15.29 11.16 -26.09
CA GLY A 23 -14.83 9.85 -25.61
C GLY A 23 -13.67 9.93 -24.63
N GLU A 24 -13.15 11.13 -24.38
CA GLU A 24 -11.88 11.41 -23.67
C GLU A 24 -11.86 10.98 -22.20
N TYR A 25 -13.00 10.58 -21.62
CA TYR A 25 -13.12 10.12 -20.23
C TYR A 25 -13.48 8.64 -20.04
N SER A 26 -13.63 7.82 -21.09
CA SER A 26 -14.36 6.55 -20.94
C SER A 26 -13.49 5.29 -20.71
N THR A 27 -12.34 5.13 -21.38
CA THR A 27 -11.64 3.83 -21.41
C THR A 27 -10.23 3.86 -20.84
N ALA A 28 -9.40 4.82 -21.25
CA ALA A 28 -8.05 4.97 -20.72
C ALA A 28 -8.06 5.35 -19.23
N ASP A 29 -8.91 6.31 -18.85
CA ASP A 29 -9.12 6.70 -17.46
C ASP A 29 -9.68 5.55 -16.62
N TRP A 30 -10.58 4.75 -17.18
CA TRP A 30 -11.10 3.57 -16.50
C TRP A 30 -10.01 2.52 -16.23
N ILE A 31 -9.11 2.28 -17.19
CA ILE A 31 -7.94 1.40 -16.98
C ILE A 31 -7.00 1.99 -15.92
N THR A 32 -6.77 3.30 -15.95
CA THR A 32 -5.93 4.00 -14.97
C THR A 32 -6.51 3.89 -13.57
N ILE A 33 -7.80 4.17 -13.39
CA ILE A 33 -8.51 4.06 -12.11
C ILE A 33 -8.52 2.61 -11.61
N ARG A 34 -8.73 1.63 -12.51
CA ARG A 34 -8.66 0.19 -12.16
C ARG A 34 -7.28 -0.19 -11.64
N ARG A 35 -6.20 0.30 -12.28
CA ARG A 35 -4.82 0.06 -11.85
C ARG A 35 -4.55 0.70 -10.50
N GLN A 36 -4.90 1.97 -10.33
CA GLN A 36 -4.77 2.68 -9.06
C GLN A 36 -5.52 1.98 -7.93
N LEU A 37 -6.74 1.51 -8.18
CA LEU A 37 -7.52 0.75 -7.21
C LEU A 37 -6.86 -0.58 -6.84
N ALA A 38 -6.28 -1.28 -7.81
CA ALA A 38 -5.56 -2.54 -7.56
C ALA A 38 -4.29 -2.29 -6.73
N ASP A 39 -3.51 -1.27 -7.07
CA ASP A 39 -2.29 -0.88 -6.36
C ASP A 39 -2.61 -0.47 -4.92
N GLU A 40 -3.65 0.34 -4.72
CA GLU A 40 -4.04 0.79 -3.39
C GLU A 40 -4.54 -0.38 -2.53
N ARG A 41 -5.29 -1.31 -3.12
CA ARG A 41 -5.71 -2.54 -2.41
C ARG A 41 -4.51 -3.39 -2.02
N ALA A 42 -3.50 -3.50 -2.88
CA ALA A 42 -2.27 -4.22 -2.55
C ALA A 42 -1.52 -3.54 -1.40
N ARG A 43 -1.43 -2.21 -1.41
CA ARG A 43 -0.84 -1.42 -0.31
C ARG A 43 -1.58 -1.64 1.01
N VAL A 44 -2.90 -1.55 1.00
CA VAL A 44 -3.74 -1.79 2.19
C VAL A 44 -3.57 -3.22 2.69
N ALA A 45 -3.52 -4.21 1.80
CA ALA A 45 -3.32 -5.61 2.20
C ALA A 45 -1.95 -5.81 2.86
N ALA A 46 -0.88 -5.22 2.32
CA ALA A 46 0.46 -5.28 2.92
C ALA A 46 0.48 -4.64 4.32
N LEU A 47 -0.12 -3.46 4.47
CA LEU A 47 -0.20 -2.77 5.76
C LEU A 47 -1.01 -3.55 6.80
N ARG A 48 -2.07 -4.25 6.38
CA ARG A 48 -2.84 -5.12 7.28
C ARG A 48 -2.01 -6.28 7.82
N VAL A 49 -1.20 -6.92 6.97
CA VAL A 49 -0.28 -7.99 7.41
C VAL A 49 0.72 -7.47 8.44
N GLU A 50 1.26 -6.27 8.21
CA GLU A 50 2.18 -5.63 9.16
C GLU A 50 1.47 -5.32 10.49
N LEU A 51 0.28 -4.71 10.45
CA LEU A 51 -0.52 -4.44 11.64
C LEU A 51 -0.87 -5.72 12.41
N ASP A 52 -1.26 -6.79 11.73
CA ASP A 52 -1.59 -8.07 12.36
C ASP A 52 -0.34 -8.66 13.06
N SER A 53 0.84 -8.52 12.43
CA SER A 53 2.10 -8.98 13.01
C SER A 53 2.48 -8.17 14.26
N LEU A 54 2.29 -6.85 14.23
CA LEU A 54 2.57 -5.96 15.35
C LEU A 54 1.57 -6.17 16.49
N ALA A 55 0.29 -6.35 16.17
CA ALA A 55 -0.75 -6.64 17.14
C ALA A 55 -0.46 -7.96 17.88
N LYS A 56 -0.03 -8.99 17.14
CA LYS A 56 0.41 -10.25 17.74
C LYS A 56 1.60 -10.05 18.67
N LEU A 57 2.62 -9.31 18.25
CA LEU A 57 3.79 -9.01 19.08
C LEU A 57 3.40 -8.25 20.35
N ALA A 58 2.55 -7.23 20.23
CA ALA A 58 2.06 -6.47 21.38
C ALA A 58 1.30 -7.37 22.35
N HIS A 59 0.41 -8.22 21.84
CA HIS A 59 -0.34 -9.18 22.66
C HIS A 59 0.59 -10.16 23.38
N ASP A 60 1.60 -10.70 22.69
CA ASP A 60 2.59 -11.60 23.30
C ASP A 60 3.39 -10.87 24.39
N LEU A 61 3.76 -9.61 24.19
CA LEU A 61 4.42 -8.81 25.21
C LEU A 61 3.53 -8.52 26.42
N GLU A 62 2.23 -8.38 26.25
CA GLU A 62 1.29 -8.12 27.36
C GLU A 62 0.94 -9.38 28.14
N THR A 63 0.85 -10.53 27.47
CA THR A 63 0.23 -11.73 28.05
C THR A 63 1.19 -12.89 28.27
N ASN A 64 2.34 -12.94 27.59
CA ASN A 64 3.29 -14.04 27.69
C ASN A 64 4.47 -13.69 28.61
N PRO A 65 4.56 -14.26 29.83
CA PRO A 65 5.63 -13.96 30.77
C PRO A 65 7.04 -14.28 30.25
N SER A 66 7.17 -15.31 29.41
CA SER A 66 8.48 -15.68 28.84
C SER A 66 8.99 -14.63 27.85
N MET A 67 8.09 -14.03 27.07
CA MET A 67 8.40 -12.94 26.15
C MET A 67 8.74 -11.66 26.91
N GLN A 68 7.98 -11.36 27.97
CA GLN A 68 8.28 -10.24 28.87
C GLN A 68 9.65 -10.36 29.51
N GLU A 69 9.96 -11.53 30.09
CA GLU A 69 11.24 -11.78 30.74
C GLU A 69 12.39 -11.67 29.74
N ARG A 70 12.23 -12.23 28.53
CA ARG A 70 13.23 -12.12 27.46
C ARG A 70 13.49 -10.66 27.09
N VAL A 71 12.45 -9.86 26.83
CA VAL A 71 12.61 -8.45 26.48
C VAL A 71 13.19 -7.63 27.65
N ALA A 72 12.75 -7.89 28.88
CA ALA A 72 13.30 -7.27 30.09
C ALA A 72 14.81 -7.53 30.22
N ARG A 73 15.27 -8.75 29.94
CA ARG A 73 16.69 -9.12 29.99
C ARG A 73 17.48 -8.56 28.81
N GLU A 74 16.97 -8.67 27.59
CA GLU A 74 17.69 -8.31 26.36
C GLU A 74 17.76 -6.79 26.14
N GLN A 75 16.64 -6.08 26.31
CA GLN A 75 16.55 -4.64 26.01
C GLN A 75 16.89 -3.78 27.22
N PHE A 76 16.50 -4.23 28.42
CA PHE A 76 16.63 -3.44 29.64
C PHE A 76 17.70 -3.97 30.60
N GLY A 77 18.30 -5.13 30.32
CA GLY A 77 19.33 -5.73 31.18
C GLY A 77 18.83 -6.11 32.57
N MET A 78 17.51 -6.27 32.73
CA MET A 78 16.90 -6.58 34.03
C MET A 78 17.25 -8.00 34.47
N ILE A 79 17.38 -8.18 35.78
CA ILE A 79 17.63 -9.48 36.42
C ILE A 79 16.58 -9.70 37.51
N ARG A 80 16.27 -10.96 37.79
CA ARG A 80 15.37 -11.29 38.91
C ARG A 80 16.14 -11.12 40.22
N ASP A 81 15.41 -10.83 41.29
CA ASP A 81 15.99 -10.75 42.63
C ASP A 81 16.76 -12.03 42.98
N GLY A 82 18.01 -11.88 43.40
CA GLY A 82 18.91 -12.98 43.73
C GLY A 82 19.74 -13.53 42.56
N GLU A 83 19.55 -13.06 41.33
CA GLU A 83 20.41 -13.39 40.19
C GLU A 83 21.63 -12.46 40.10
N VAL A 84 22.72 -12.94 39.49
CA VAL A 84 23.94 -12.16 39.24
C VAL A 84 24.23 -12.17 37.74
N LEU A 85 24.29 -11.00 37.11
CA LEU A 85 24.63 -10.84 35.69
C LEU A 85 26.14 -10.70 35.50
N TYR A 86 26.76 -11.64 34.79
CA TYR A 86 28.15 -11.52 34.36
C TYR A 86 28.22 -10.92 32.96
N ARG A 87 28.91 -9.78 32.80
CA ARG A 87 29.20 -9.18 31.50
C ARG A 87 30.69 -9.35 31.18
N VAL A 88 30.99 -10.14 30.14
CA VAL A 88 32.36 -10.32 29.67
C VAL A 88 32.69 -9.19 28.70
N VAL A 89 33.70 -8.39 29.02
CA VAL A 89 34.18 -7.29 28.15
C VAL A 89 35.51 -7.72 27.53
N PRO A 90 35.68 -7.69 26.20
CA PRO A 90 36.95 -8.00 25.56
C PRO A 90 38.00 -6.94 25.93
N ARG A 91 39.26 -7.38 26.03
CA ARG A 91 40.42 -6.56 26.40
C ARG A 91 41.00 -5.81 25.20
#